data_AF-A0A0C3C220-F1
#
_entry.id   AF-A0A0C3C220-F1
#
_cell.length_a   1.000
_cell.length_b   1.000
_cell.length_c   1.000
_cell.angle_alpha   90.00
_cell.angle_beta   90.00
_cell.angle_gamma   90.00
#
_symmetry.space_group_name_H-M   'P 1'
#
loop_
_entity.id
_entity.type
_entity.pdbx_description
1 polymer ?
#
loop_
_entity_poly.entity_id
_entity_poly.type
_entity_poly.pdbx_seq_one_letter_code
_entity_poly.pdbx_strand_id
1 'polypeptide(L)'
;LESRLQQALCGYRSGIYPSLKAAASALEVPHSTLKHHAAGRKSKHEEARKRLAIDVNEEQVLIDWILQLHRLGVPARPSRLREMADHIR
;
A
#
# COMPACT_ATOMS: atom_id res chain seq x y z
N LEU A 1 4.68 -3.63 -9.59
CA LEU A 1 3.85 -4.83 -9.83
C LEU A 1 2.50 -4.75 -9.14
N GLU A 2 2.42 -4.52 -7.82
CA GLU A 2 1.13 -4.43 -7.11
C GLU A 2 0.20 -3.33 -7.65
N SER A 3 0.71 -2.10 -7.82
CA SER A 3 -0.08 -0.98 -8.35
C SER A 3 -0.70 -1.30 -9.72
N ARG A 4 0.07 -1.92 -10.64
CA ARG A 4 -0.43 -2.35 -11.96
C ARG A 4 -1.51 -3.44 -11.85
N LEU A 5 -1.36 -4.35 -10.89
CA LEU A 5 -2.32 -5.42 -10.67
C LEU A 5 -3.65 -4.88 -10.14
N GLN A 6 -3.58 -3.92 -9.20
CA GLN A 6 -4.74 -3.22 -8.67
C GLN A 6 -5.43 -2.36 -9.73
N GLN A 7 -4.65 -1.67 -10.58
CA GLN A 7 -5.17 -0.94 -11.73
C GLN A 7 -5.84 -1.87 -12.75
N ALA A 8 -5.28 -3.04 -13.03
CA ALA A 8 -5.87 -4.03 -13.93
C ALA A 8 -7.19 -4.56 -13.40
N LEU A 9 -7.24 -4.87 -12.11
CA LEU A 9 -8.46 -5.32 -11.45
C LEU A 9 -9.52 -4.23 -11.40
N CYS A 10 -9.13 -2.99 -11.14
CA CYS A 10 -10.01 -1.83 -11.14
C CYS A 10 -10.57 -1.58 -12.56
N GLY A 11 -9.71 -1.51 -13.58
CA GLY A 11 -10.14 -1.30 -14.96
C GLY A 11 -11.05 -2.41 -15.49
N TYR A 12 -10.84 -3.67 -15.08
CA TYR A 12 -11.78 -4.75 -15.38
C TYR A 12 -13.14 -4.54 -14.69
N ARG A 13 -13.15 -4.21 -13.39
CA ARG A 13 -14.40 -3.99 -12.63
C ARG A 13 -15.17 -2.76 -13.08
N SER A 14 -14.47 -1.72 -13.52
CA SER A 14 -15.04 -0.48 -14.07
C SER A 14 -15.48 -0.61 -15.53
N GLY A 15 -15.27 -1.76 -16.17
CA GLY A 15 -15.65 -2.01 -17.57
C GLY A 15 -14.72 -1.38 -18.61
N ILE A 16 -13.59 -0.80 -18.20
CA ILE A 16 -12.56 -0.26 -19.11
C ILE A 16 -11.96 -1.38 -19.97
N TYR A 17 -11.75 -2.55 -19.35
CA TYR A 17 -11.26 -3.73 -20.06
C TYR A 17 -12.38 -4.78 -20.18
N PRO A 18 -12.60 -5.34 -21.38
CA PRO A 18 -13.68 -6.30 -21.62
C PRO A 18 -13.45 -7.67 -20.96
N SER A 19 -12.22 -7.96 -20.51
CA SER A 19 -11.89 -9.20 -19.82
C SER A 19 -10.66 -9.04 -18.93
N LEU A 20 -10.51 -9.95 -17.95
CA LEU A 20 -9.29 -10.06 -17.14
C LEU A 20 -8.04 -10.27 -18.01
N LYS A 21 -8.15 -11.02 -19.12
CA LYS A 21 -7.05 -11.24 -20.04
C LYS A 21 -6.63 -9.94 -20.75
N ALA A 22 -7.60 -9.14 -21.20
CA ALA A 22 -7.33 -7.84 -21.81
C ALA A 22 -6.68 -6.87 -20.80
N ALA A 23 -7.19 -6.82 -19.57
CA ALA A 23 -6.60 -6.00 -18.50
C ALA A 23 -5.17 -6.45 -18.16
N ALA A 24 -4.94 -7.77 -18.12
CA ALA A 24 -3.63 -8.35 -17.85
C ALA A 24 -2.60 -7.99 -18.92
N SER A 25 -2.98 -8.11 -20.21
CA SER A 25 -2.12 -7.71 -21.33
C SER A 25 -1.86 -6.20 -21.34
N ALA A 26 -2.88 -5.37 -21.09
CA ALA A 26 -2.76 -3.91 -21.14
C ALA A 26 -1.82 -3.35 -20.07
N LEU A 27 -1.73 -3.99 -18.90
CA LEU A 27 -0.90 -3.55 -17.78
C LEU A 27 0.30 -4.46 -17.50
N GLU A 28 0.61 -5.35 -18.44
CA GLU A 28 1.77 -6.25 -18.40
C GLU A 28 1.84 -7.07 -17.10
N VAL A 29 0.70 -7.55 -16.62
CA VAL A 29 0.62 -8.41 -15.43
C VAL A 29 0.30 -9.84 -15.83
N PRO A 30 0.89 -10.87 -15.18
CA PRO A 30 0.54 -12.24 -15.48
C PRO A 30 -0.95 -12.51 -15.22
N HIS A 31 -1.64 -13.06 -16.22
CA HIS A 31 -3.07 -13.34 -16.15
C HIS A 31 -3.45 -14.27 -14.98
N SER A 32 -2.61 -15.27 -14.68
CA SER A 32 -2.81 -16.17 -13.54
C SER A 32 -2.83 -15.41 -12.21
N THR A 33 -1.91 -14.47 -12.03
CA THR A 33 -1.84 -13.61 -10.83
C THR A 33 -3.07 -12.72 -10.72
N LEU A 34 -3.48 -12.07 -11.82
CA LEU A 34 -4.67 -11.23 -11.83
C LEU A 34 -5.95 -12.04 -11.55
N LYS A 35 -6.07 -13.26 -12.09
CA LYS A 35 -7.19 -14.17 -11.82
C LYS A 35 -7.26 -14.57 -10.35
N HIS A 36 -6.13 -14.90 -9.72
CA HIS A 36 -6.09 -15.21 -8.28
C HIS A 36 -6.54 -14.03 -7.42
N HIS A 37 -6.11 -12.82 -7.77
CA HIS A 37 -6.56 -11.60 -7.10
C HIS A 37 -8.04 -11.31 -7.31
N ALA A 38 -8.57 -11.51 -8.53
CA ALA A 38 -10.00 -11.38 -8.81
C ALA A 38 -10.84 -12.36 -7.98
N ALA A 39 -10.32 -13.55 -7.71
CA ALA A 39 -10.92 -14.55 -6.82
C ALA A 39 -10.76 -14.24 -5.31
N GLY A 40 -10.16 -13.10 -4.95
CA GLY A 40 -10.02 -12.65 -3.55
C GLY A 40 -8.73 -13.10 -2.85
N ARG A 41 -7.80 -13.74 -3.56
CA ARG A 41 -6.47 -14.04 -3.01
C ARG A 41 -5.68 -12.73 -2.88
N LYS A 42 -5.33 -12.37 -1.66
CA LYS A 42 -4.49 -11.20 -1.38
C LYS A 42 -3.03 -11.49 -1.65
N SER A 43 -2.27 -10.44 -1.95
CA SER A 43 -0.81 -10.55 -2.10
C SER A 43 -0.16 -10.84 -0.75
N LYS A 44 1.05 -11.40 -0.76
CA LYS A 44 1.86 -11.54 0.46
C LYS A 44 2.13 -10.19 1.12
N HIS A 45 2.28 -9.12 0.33
CA HIS A 45 2.53 -7.77 0.82
C HIS A 45 1.28 -7.13 1.41
N GLU A 46 0.09 -7.35 0.83
CA GLU A 46 -1.18 -6.90 1.42
C GLU A 46 -1.45 -7.59 2.77
N GLU A 47 -1.17 -8.89 2.84
CA GLU A 47 -1.25 -9.64 4.10
C GLU A 47 -0.21 -9.18 5.12
N ALA A 48 1.00 -8.82 4.69
CA ALA A 48 2.01 -8.22 5.55
C ALA A 48 1.58 -6.84 6.07
N ARG A 49 1.03 -5.97 5.20
CA ARG A 49 0.50 -4.64 5.57
C ARG A 49 -0.61 -4.73 6.61
N LYS A 50 -1.54 -5.68 6.46
CA LYS A 50 -2.60 -5.92 7.47
C LYS A 50 -2.07 -6.32 8.86
N ARG A 51 -0.83 -6.82 8.94
CA ARG A 51 -0.19 -7.20 10.21
C ARG A 51 0.59 -6.06 10.84
N LEU A 52 0.81 -4.96 10.13
CA LEU A 52 1.46 -3.78 10.70
C LEU A 52 0.50 -3.09 11.66
N ALA A 53 1.05 -2.58 12.76
CA ALA A 53 0.29 -1.81 13.74
C ALA A 53 -0.05 -0.39 13.26
N ILE A 54 0.68 0.09 12.24
CA ILE A 54 0.62 1.42 11.64
C ILE A 54 0.49 1.23 10.12
N ASP A 55 -0.43 1.96 9.48
CA ASP A 55 -0.60 1.98 8.04
C ASP A 55 0.48 2.82 7.35
N VAL A 56 0.70 2.59 6.05
CA VAL A 56 1.73 3.29 5.26
C VAL A 56 1.58 4.81 5.30
N ASN A 57 0.34 5.30 5.33
CA ASN A 57 0.07 6.74 5.40
C ASN A 57 0.49 7.32 6.77
N GLU A 58 0.19 6.59 7.85
CA GLU A 58 0.52 6.97 9.21
C GLU A 58 2.05 6.94 9.41
N GLU A 59 2.72 5.92 8.85
CA GLU A 59 4.18 5.83 8.84
C GLU A 59 4.83 7.02 8.10
N GLN A 60 4.25 7.46 6.99
CA GLN A 60 4.76 8.62 6.25
C GLN A 60 4.67 9.92 7.07
N VAL A 61 3.56 10.14 7.77
CA VAL A 61 3.42 11.29 8.69
C VAL A 61 4.47 11.24 9.79
N LEU A 62 4.71 10.04 10.34
CA LEU A 62 5.73 9.81 11.36
C LEU A 62 7.14 10.14 10.86
N ILE A 63 7.48 9.72 9.64
CA ILE A 63 8.76 10.02 8.97
C ILE A 63 8.92 11.53 8.78
N ASP A 64 7.91 12.21 8.23
CA ASP A 64 7.96 13.64 7.97
C ASP A 64 8.18 14.43 9.28
N TRP A 65 7.49 14.01 10.35
CA TRP A 65 7.67 14.59 11.68
C TRP A 65 9.07 14.32 12.27
N ILE A 66 9.62 13.10 12.12
CA ILE A 66 11.00 12.80 12.53
C ILE A 66 12.00 13.69 11.77
N LEU A 67 11.81 13.87 10.47
CA LEU A 67 12.66 14.73 9.65
C LEU A 67 12.58 16.20 10.09
N GLN A 68 11.39 16.67 10.47
CA GLN A 68 11.23 18.00 11.06
C GLN A 68 11.98 18.12 12.39
N LEU A 69 11.87 17.14 13.29
CA LEU A 69 12.64 17.13 14.54
C LEU A 69 14.15 17.15 14.29
N HIS A 70 14.61 16.37 13.31
CA HIS A 70 16.02 16.34 12.92
C HIS A 70 16.51 17.71 12.41
N ARG A 71 15.73 18.39 11.56
CA ARG A 71 16.04 19.75 11.10
C ARG A 71 16.10 20.76 12.25
N LEU A 72 15.28 20.58 13.27
CA LEU A 72 15.26 21.42 14.47
C LEU A 72 16.38 21.06 15.47
N GLY A 73 17.20 20.05 15.18
CA GLY A 73 18.24 19.56 16.10
C GLY A 73 17.67 18.85 17.33
N VAL A 74 16.40 18.47 17.31
CA VAL A 74 15.71 17.81 18.42
C VAL A 74 15.77 16.30 18.21
N PRO A 75 16.25 15.50 19.18
CA PRO A 75 16.30 14.05 19.04
C PRO A 75 14.89 13.45 19.06
N ALA A 76 14.58 12.61 18.07
CA ALA A 76 13.37 11.81 18.04
C ALA A 76 13.48 10.65 19.05
N ARG A 77 13.13 10.91 20.30
CA ARG A 77 13.14 9.89 21.37
C ARG A 77 12.06 8.82 21.09
N PRO A 78 12.35 7.53 21.31
CA PRO A 78 11.36 6.46 21.09
C PRO A 78 10.04 6.65 21.86
N SER A 79 10.07 7.25 23.05
CA SER A 79 8.85 7.57 23.81
C SER A 79 7.94 8.55 23.08
N ARG A 80 8.52 9.64 22.56
CA ARG A 80 7.79 10.66 21.81
C ARG A 80 7.32 10.14 20.45
N LEU A 81 8.08 9.22 19.86
CA LEU A 81 7.68 8.53 18.64
C LEU A 81 6.42 7.69 18.85
N ARG A 82 6.33 6.99 19.99
CA ARG A 82 5.14 6.23 20.36
C ARG A 82 3.94 7.14 20.62
N GLU A 83 4.12 8.22 21.37
CA GLU A 83 3.07 9.22 21.60
C GLU A 83 2.54 9.81 20.28
N MET A 84 3.42 10.13 19.34
CA MET A 84 3.03 10.63 18.02
C MET A 84 2.31 9.55 17.19
N ALA A 85 2.79 8.31 17.22
CA ALA A 85 2.12 7.21 16.53
C ALA A 85 0.70 6.97 17.07
N ASP A 86 0.50 7.04 18.40
CA ASP A 86 -0.83 6.93 19.02
C ASP A 86 -1.73 8.14 18.68
N HIS A 87 -1.15 9.31 18.38
CA HIS A 87 -1.89 10.52 17.99
C HIS A 87 -2.36 10.52 16.52
N ILE A 88 -1.60 9.87 15.63
CA ILE A 88 -1.89 9.85 14.17
C ILE A 88 -2.98 8.83 13.83
N ARG A 89 -3.18 7.82 14.69
CA ARG A 89 -4.12 6.71 14.52
C ARG A 89 -5.59 7.12 14.69
#